data_AF-A0AAV1PQI5-F1
#
_entry.id   AF-A0AAV1PQI5-F1
#
_cell.length_a   1.000
_cell.length_b   1.000
_cell.length_c   1.000
_cell.angle_alpha   90.00
_cell.angle_beta   90.00
_cell.angle_gamma   90.00
#
_symmetry.space_group_name_H-M   'P 1'
#
loop_
_entity.id
_entity.type
_entity.pdbx_description
1 polymer ?
#
loop_
_entity_poly.entity_id
_entity_poly.type
_entity_poly.pdbx_seq_one_letter_code
_entity_poly.pdbx_strand_id
1 'polypeptide(L)'
;MRYRAVLHFAAIIAVLLITWGITINSPDIHEKARRVLGMNNADQITTKLKIIAATSAPVPKCGLSKICPPNHFALHIKSGAANVVGPRICFEGKIIIGHMLNNVGPGLNIAVINGEKGVVEKSGYLNMKIGNEILKYLNDIKPGRIVMVASFDDMTKKLTDEIREVFVRMGSTLIKSVRSRDNWVFVGRAGTGNRSSFEKQAVNDEKANMYEGWPMTVEIPIWIHTEDMGVTHGKKRDLQYFPGRSETHLNGSIMQTHQNEQEDRFPELQAVPSQQQSEDCQEQSSNLIRPQKPLNPLTASKSHRELHKELRMTHKSRVSQEGRTELQRALEKRKWEQRVKASREQDEAKKNRSPLHQELLKRHQRLDKLESSKGQQQGEPEFLRVKERLRRTAVLDAGEEKRES
;
A
#
# COMPACT_ATOMS: atom_id res chain seq x y z
N MET A 1 37.58 44.83 53.38
CA MET A 1 37.52 43.36 53.57
C MET A 1 36.76 42.59 52.47
N ARG A 2 35.85 43.20 51.70
CA ARG A 2 35.01 42.48 50.71
C ARG A 2 35.73 42.04 49.42
N TYR A 3 36.82 42.70 49.01
CA TYR A 3 37.51 42.39 47.74
C TYR A 3 38.39 41.13 47.81
N ARG A 4 38.97 40.83 48.98
CA ARG A 4 39.79 39.63 49.18
C ARG A 4 38.97 38.35 49.11
N ALA A 5 37.76 38.34 49.68
CA ALA A 5 36.87 37.18 49.61
C ALA A 5 36.46 36.86 48.16
N VAL A 6 36.13 37.88 47.37
CA VAL A 6 35.74 37.70 45.95
C VAL A 6 36.90 37.15 45.11
N LEU A 7 38.13 37.62 45.35
CA LEU A 7 39.33 37.08 44.70
C LEU A 7 39.58 35.60 45.06
N HIS A 8 39.36 35.20 46.32
CA HIS A 8 39.48 33.80 46.72
C HIS A 8 38.39 32.92 46.09
N PHE A 9 37.14 33.38 46.01
CA PHE A 9 36.08 32.63 45.35
C PHE A 9 36.33 32.47 43.84
N ALA A 10 36.81 33.52 43.17
CA ALA A 10 37.17 33.43 41.75
C ALA A 10 38.31 32.44 41.50
N ALA A 11 39.31 32.40 42.38
CA ALA A 11 40.41 31.44 42.28
C ALA A 11 39.95 29.99 42.50
N ILE A 12 39.05 29.73 43.46
CA ILE A 12 38.49 28.40 43.70
C ILE A 12 37.68 27.91 42.50
N ILE A 13 36.87 28.79 41.90
CA ILE A 13 36.09 28.45 40.70
C ILE A 13 37.02 28.13 39.53
N ALA A 14 38.09 28.89 39.33
CA ALA A 14 39.07 28.62 38.29
C ALA A 14 39.74 27.25 38.47
N VAL A 15 40.13 26.89 39.71
CA VAL A 15 40.71 25.58 40.02
C VAL A 15 39.72 24.44 39.78
N LEU A 16 38.44 24.63 40.13
CA LEU A 16 37.40 23.63 39.85
C LEU A 16 37.15 23.45 38.35
N LEU A 17 37.19 24.52 37.56
CA LEU A 17 37.02 24.43 36.11
C LEU A 17 38.24 23.78 35.43
N ILE A 18 39.44 24.07 35.91
CA ILE A 18 40.68 23.44 35.40
C ILE A 18 40.71 21.95 35.76
N THR A 19 40.38 21.61 37.01
CA THR A 19 40.33 20.19 37.44
C THR A 19 39.21 19.42 36.73
N TRP A 20 38.05 20.02 36.49
CA TRP A 20 36.97 19.45 35.68
C TRP A 20 37.34 19.31 34.19
N GLY A 21 38.04 20.30 33.62
CA GLY A 21 38.50 20.24 32.23
C GLY A 21 39.53 19.13 32.00
N ILE A 22 40.42 18.91 32.97
CA ILE A 22 41.45 17.85 32.90
C ILE A 22 40.83 16.46 33.06
N THR A 23 39.79 16.29 33.89
CA THR A 23 39.12 14.98 34.05
C THR A 23 38.28 14.57 32.85
N ILE A 24 37.73 15.52 32.07
CA ILE A 24 36.95 15.23 30.86
C ILE A 24 37.85 14.96 29.64
N ASN A 25 39.02 15.59 29.57
CA ASN A 25 39.93 15.48 28.43
C ASN A 25 41.02 14.40 28.58
N SER A 26 40.96 13.53 29.59
CA SER A 26 41.90 12.41 29.68
C SER A 26 41.47 11.28 28.73
N PRO A 27 42.23 10.98 27.66
CA PRO A 27 41.89 9.93 26.70
C PRO A 27 41.89 8.53 27.31
N ASP A 28 42.53 8.34 28.47
CA ASP A 28 42.76 7.03 29.11
C ASP A 28 41.52 6.49 29.86
N ILE A 29 40.61 7.37 30.29
CA ILE A 29 39.36 6.95 31.00
C ILE A 29 38.37 6.32 30.01
N HIS A 30 38.29 6.85 28.80
CA HIS A 30 37.41 6.33 27.75
C HIS A 30 37.84 4.93 27.25
N GLU A 31 39.12 4.60 27.33
CA GLU A 31 39.66 3.33 26.84
C GLU A 31 39.48 2.19 27.86
N LYS A 32 39.64 2.49 29.16
CA LYS A 32 39.29 1.55 30.25
C LYS A 32 37.80 1.27 30.34
N ALA A 33 36.94 2.27 30.15
CA ALA A 33 35.49 2.08 30.11
C ALA A 33 35.06 1.15 28.95
N ARG A 34 35.73 1.26 27.79
CA ARG A 34 35.48 0.42 26.61
C ARG A 34 35.86 -1.06 26.86
N ARG A 35 36.94 -1.32 27.61
CA ARG A 35 37.34 -2.68 28.01
C ARG A 35 36.44 -3.31 29.07
N VAL A 36 35.94 -2.54 30.04
CA VAL A 36 35.05 -3.03 31.10
C VAL A 36 33.65 -3.35 30.56
N LEU A 37 33.18 -2.62 29.55
CA LEU A 37 31.83 -2.80 28.97
C LEU A 37 31.75 -3.79 27.79
N GLY A 38 32.84 -4.47 27.42
CA GLY A 38 32.80 -5.57 26.46
C GLY A 38 32.14 -5.23 25.10
N MET A 39 32.26 -3.99 24.62
CA MET A 39 31.58 -3.54 23.39
C MET A 39 32.41 -3.72 22.12
N ASN A 40 32.94 -4.93 21.88
CA ASN A 40 33.63 -5.25 20.60
C ASN A 40 32.68 -5.76 19.50
N ASN A 41 31.36 -5.79 19.76
CA ASN A 41 30.36 -6.29 18.81
C ASN A 41 29.60 -5.19 18.04
N ALA A 42 29.91 -3.91 18.27
CA ALA A 42 29.22 -2.80 17.61
C ALA A 42 29.40 -2.82 16.08
N ASP A 43 30.57 -3.20 15.59
CA ASP A 43 30.85 -3.30 14.15
C ASP A 43 30.12 -4.49 13.51
N GLN A 44 29.96 -5.60 14.23
CA GLN A 44 29.25 -6.77 13.71
C GLN A 44 27.72 -6.56 13.72
N ILE A 45 27.19 -5.83 14.71
CA ILE A 45 25.77 -5.49 14.82
C ILE A 45 25.39 -4.43 13.78
N THR A 46 26.21 -3.39 13.59
CA THR A 46 25.98 -2.37 12.55
C THR A 46 26.08 -2.97 11.15
N THR A 47 27.03 -3.87 10.89
CA THR A 47 27.15 -4.56 9.59
C THR A 47 25.99 -5.52 9.36
N LYS A 48 25.53 -6.27 10.37
CA LYS A 48 24.31 -7.10 10.27
C LYS A 48 23.05 -6.26 10.06
N LEU A 49 22.90 -5.11 10.72
CA LEU A 49 21.79 -4.17 10.50
C LEU A 49 21.84 -3.54 9.09
N LYS A 50 23.04 -3.23 8.57
CA LYS A 50 23.24 -2.70 7.21
C LYS A 50 22.95 -3.75 6.13
N ILE A 51 23.27 -5.01 6.39
CA ILE A 51 22.97 -6.14 5.51
C ILE A 51 21.47 -6.47 5.55
N ILE A 52 20.82 -6.46 6.72
CA ILE A 52 19.37 -6.68 6.83
C ILE A 52 18.58 -5.53 6.16
N ALA A 53 19.10 -4.30 6.17
CA ALA A 53 18.51 -3.17 5.44
C ALA A 53 18.66 -3.26 3.92
N ALA A 54 19.62 -4.04 3.41
CA ALA A 54 19.85 -4.24 1.97
C ALA A 54 19.08 -5.42 1.38
N THR A 55 18.43 -6.25 2.21
CA THR A 55 17.66 -7.44 1.80
C THR A 55 16.15 -7.29 2.02
N SER A 56 15.62 -6.07 2.02
CA SER A 56 14.17 -5.89 1.82
C SER A 56 13.90 -5.84 0.33
N ALA A 57 13.12 -6.79 -0.19
CA ALA A 57 12.63 -6.72 -1.56
C ALA A 57 12.07 -5.30 -1.84
N PRO A 58 12.31 -4.72 -3.04
CA PRO A 58 11.92 -3.34 -3.30
C PRO A 58 10.42 -3.17 -3.08
N VAL A 59 10.02 -2.39 -2.07
CA VAL A 59 8.62 -2.12 -1.77
C VAL A 59 8.08 -1.20 -2.87
N PRO A 60 6.96 -1.54 -3.52
CA PRO A 60 6.40 -0.69 -4.55
C PRO A 60 5.99 0.67 -3.98
N LYS A 61 6.48 1.73 -4.63
CA LYS A 61 6.18 3.12 -4.26
C LYS A 61 4.68 3.39 -4.37
N CYS A 62 4.16 4.27 -3.53
CA CYS A 62 2.75 4.69 -3.51
C CYS A 62 1.71 3.58 -3.28
N GLY A 63 2.14 2.40 -2.81
CA GLY A 63 1.25 1.25 -2.62
C GLY A 63 0.77 0.65 -3.94
N LEU A 64 1.54 0.81 -5.02
CA LEU A 64 1.28 0.15 -6.29
C LEU A 64 1.42 -1.37 -6.14
N SER A 65 0.71 -2.15 -6.96
CA SER A 65 0.74 -3.61 -6.88
C SER A 65 2.03 -4.22 -7.44
N LYS A 66 2.71 -3.51 -8.35
CA LYS A 66 3.99 -3.93 -8.95
C LYS A 66 5.03 -2.82 -8.80
N ILE A 67 6.29 -3.23 -8.84
CA ILE A 67 7.44 -2.33 -8.86
C ILE A 67 7.47 -1.61 -10.22
N CYS A 68 7.75 -0.31 -10.21
CA CYS A 68 7.89 0.46 -11.44
C CYS A 68 9.15 0.04 -12.21
N PRO A 69 9.08 -0.07 -13.55
CA PRO A 69 10.24 -0.26 -14.40
C PRO A 69 11.28 0.86 -14.19
N PRO A 70 12.56 0.64 -14.56
CA PRO A 70 13.54 1.72 -14.56
C PRO A 70 13.05 2.89 -15.42
N ASN A 71 13.49 4.10 -15.08
CA ASN A 71 13.11 5.35 -15.78
C ASN A 71 11.60 5.62 -15.80
N HIS A 72 10.87 5.16 -14.78
CA HIS A 72 9.46 5.52 -14.60
C HIS A 72 9.23 6.14 -13.23
N PHE A 73 8.33 7.11 -13.20
CA PHE A 73 7.78 7.63 -11.95
C PHE A 73 6.53 6.85 -11.52
N ALA A 74 6.49 6.52 -10.24
CA ALA A 74 5.38 5.90 -9.53
C ALA A 74 4.39 6.97 -9.06
N LEU A 75 3.17 6.93 -9.59
CA LEU A 75 2.11 7.87 -9.27
C LEU A 75 0.86 7.12 -8.84
N HIS A 76 0.16 7.64 -7.85
CA HIS A 76 -1.14 7.11 -7.46
C HIS A 76 -2.07 8.26 -7.06
N ILE A 77 -3.16 8.41 -7.80
CA ILE A 77 -4.17 9.43 -7.57
C ILE A 77 -5.50 8.78 -7.23
N LYS A 78 -6.19 9.32 -6.22
CA LYS A 78 -7.51 8.88 -5.76
C LYS A 78 -8.39 10.09 -5.43
N SER A 79 -9.61 10.11 -5.94
CA SER A 79 -10.61 11.14 -5.64
C SER A 79 -11.10 11.06 -4.20
N GLY A 80 -11.80 12.10 -3.74
CA GLY A 80 -12.52 12.06 -2.48
C GLY A 80 -13.68 11.05 -2.49
N ALA A 81 -14.08 10.60 -1.30
CA ALA A 81 -15.29 9.83 -1.07
C ALA A 81 -16.34 10.73 -0.42
N ALA A 82 -17.37 11.07 -1.20
CA ALA A 82 -18.39 12.05 -0.84
C ALA A 82 -17.75 13.35 -0.32
N ASN A 83 -18.23 13.85 0.81
CA ASN A 83 -17.72 15.02 1.52
C ASN A 83 -16.95 14.66 2.82
N VAL A 84 -16.68 13.36 3.05
CA VAL A 84 -16.11 12.86 4.31
C VAL A 84 -14.64 12.51 4.21
N VAL A 85 -14.22 11.84 3.13
CA VAL A 85 -12.83 11.41 2.94
C VAL A 85 -12.25 12.20 1.78
N GLY A 86 -11.20 12.96 2.08
CA GLY A 86 -10.50 13.75 1.08
C GLY A 86 -9.66 12.90 0.09
N PRO A 87 -9.34 13.45 -1.09
CA PRO A 87 -8.50 12.78 -2.08
C PRO A 87 -7.08 12.49 -1.57
N ARG A 88 -6.41 11.58 -2.27
CA ARG A 88 -5.01 11.20 -2.02
C ARG A 88 -4.23 11.29 -3.33
N ILE A 89 -3.12 12.04 -3.31
CA ILE A 89 -2.16 12.11 -4.41
C ILE A 89 -0.78 11.71 -3.88
N CYS A 90 -0.19 10.69 -4.48
CA CYS A 90 1.14 10.18 -4.18
C CYS A 90 2.04 10.23 -5.41
N PHE A 91 3.29 10.65 -5.20
CA PHE A 91 4.33 10.71 -6.21
C PHE A 91 5.63 10.16 -5.63
N GLU A 92 6.25 9.21 -6.31
CA GLU A 92 7.54 8.63 -5.93
C GLU A 92 7.60 8.12 -4.48
N GLY A 93 6.47 7.59 -3.99
CA GLY A 93 6.33 7.08 -2.62
C GLY A 93 5.99 8.14 -1.57
N LYS A 94 6.02 9.42 -1.93
CA LYS A 94 5.64 10.52 -1.05
C LYS A 94 4.19 10.93 -1.29
N ILE A 95 3.38 10.95 -0.22
CA ILE A 95 2.04 11.52 -0.26
C ILE A 95 2.20 13.04 -0.33
N ILE A 96 1.70 13.66 -1.41
CA ILE A 96 1.75 15.11 -1.62
C ILE A 96 0.45 15.75 -1.13
N ILE A 97 -0.68 15.10 -1.43
CA ILE A 97 -2.02 15.55 -1.00
C ILE A 97 -2.66 14.40 -0.27
N GLY A 98 -3.19 14.67 0.91
CA GLY A 98 -3.89 13.67 1.70
C GLY A 98 -4.44 14.23 3.00
N HIS A 99 -5.43 13.54 3.55
CA HIS A 99 -6.10 13.97 4.77
C HIS A 99 -5.14 14.19 5.95
N MET A 100 -4.10 13.35 6.07
CA MET A 100 -3.09 13.46 7.14
C MET A 100 -2.19 14.71 7.02
N LEU A 101 -2.17 15.37 5.85
CA LEU A 101 -1.36 16.56 5.61
C LEU A 101 -2.15 17.86 5.81
N ASN A 102 -3.45 17.78 6.12
CA ASN A 102 -4.35 18.93 6.27
C ASN A 102 -4.32 19.91 5.08
N ASN A 103 -3.97 19.42 3.89
CA ASN A 103 -3.85 20.22 2.66
C ASN A 103 -4.90 19.87 1.61
N VAL A 104 -6.02 19.29 2.08
CA VAL A 104 -7.13 18.82 1.26
C VAL A 104 -8.36 19.68 1.53
N GLY A 105 -9.10 20.03 0.47
CA GLY A 105 -10.33 20.80 0.61
C GLY A 105 -11.30 20.60 -0.56
N PRO A 106 -12.56 21.03 -0.40
CA PRO A 106 -13.62 20.81 -1.39
C PRO A 106 -13.29 21.53 -2.71
N GLY A 107 -13.62 20.91 -3.84
CA GLY A 107 -13.29 21.41 -5.18
C GLY A 107 -12.16 20.62 -5.84
N LEU A 108 -11.16 21.33 -6.38
CA LEU A 108 -10.06 20.73 -7.13
C LEU A 108 -8.79 20.67 -6.27
N ASN A 109 -8.28 19.46 -6.02
CA ASN A 109 -7.02 19.27 -5.32
C ASN A 109 -5.93 19.03 -6.36
N ILE A 110 -4.93 19.93 -6.42
CA ILE A 110 -3.97 20.00 -7.53
C ILE A 110 -2.54 19.88 -6.99
N ALA A 111 -1.75 19.01 -7.62
CA ALA A 111 -0.30 18.94 -7.45
C ALA A 111 0.39 19.24 -8.79
N VAL A 112 1.34 20.17 -8.78
CA VAL A 112 2.15 20.56 -9.93
C VAL A 112 3.58 20.08 -9.70
N ILE A 113 4.06 19.25 -10.62
CA ILE A 113 5.36 18.60 -10.53
C ILE A 113 6.22 19.04 -11.71
N ASN A 114 7.47 19.36 -11.41
CA ASN A 114 8.51 19.54 -12.41
C ASN A 114 8.89 18.17 -12.99
N GLY A 115 8.48 17.91 -14.22
CA GLY A 115 8.77 16.64 -14.88
C GLY A 115 10.26 16.38 -15.02
N GLU A 116 11.05 17.38 -15.41
CA GLU A 116 12.49 17.25 -15.65
C GLU A 116 13.30 17.00 -14.38
N LYS A 117 12.94 17.68 -13.28
CA LYS A 117 13.64 17.58 -11.99
C LYS A 117 13.06 16.51 -11.06
N GLY A 118 11.84 16.02 -11.33
CA GLY A 118 11.11 15.15 -10.42
C GLY A 118 10.77 15.81 -9.07
N VAL A 119 10.55 17.13 -9.05
CA VAL A 119 10.30 17.89 -7.81
C VAL A 119 8.89 18.47 -7.81
N VAL A 120 8.20 18.37 -6.68
CA VAL A 120 6.89 19.00 -6.45
C VAL A 120 7.07 20.50 -6.28
N GLU A 121 6.44 21.30 -7.13
CA GLU A 121 6.56 22.77 -7.08
C GLU A 121 5.40 23.44 -6.35
N LYS A 122 4.18 22.94 -6.56
CA LYS A 122 2.98 23.44 -5.90
C LYS A 122 2.08 22.27 -5.53
N SER A 123 1.44 22.35 -4.36
CA SER A 123 0.39 21.43 -3.97
C SER A 123 -0.62 22.11 -3.07
N GLY A 124 -1.89 21.75 -3.22
CA GLY A 124 -2.97 22.28 -2.41
C GLY A 124 -4.32 22.04 -3.06
N TYR A 125 -5.30 22.85 -2.68
CA TYR A 125 -6.65 22.77 -3.23
C TYR A 125 -7.16 24.15 -3.65
N LEU A 126 -8.02 24.13 -4.66
CA LEU A 126 -8.76 25.28 -5.15
C LEU A 126 -10.22 25.08 -4.79
N ASN A 127 -10.71 25.92 -3.88
CA ASN A 127 -12.09 25.86 -3.42
C ASN A 127 -13.05 26.34 -4.52
N MET A 128 -13.79 25.41 -5.13
CA MET A 128 -14.69 25.74 -6.25
C MET A 128 -16.01 26.37 -5.80
N LYS A 129 -16.27 26.52 -4.49
CA LYS A 129 -17.45 27.20 -3.96
C LYS A 129 -17.14 28.66 -3.61
N ILE A 130 -16.06 28.89 -2.87
CA ILE A 130 -15.74 30.20 -2.28
C ILE A 130 -14.50 30.83 -2.93
N GLY A 131 -13.56 30.04 -3.45
CA GLY A 131 -12.27 30.50 -3.94
C GLY A 131 -12.36 31.48 -5.11
N ASN A 132 -11.50 32.49 -5.11
CA ASN A 132 -11.35 33.48 -6.17
C ASN A 132 -10.01 33.24 -6.90
N GLU A 133 -9.84 33.81 -8.10
CA GLU A 133 -8.60 33.71 -8.90
C GLU A 133 -8.17 32.29 -9.36
N ILE A 134 -9.11 31.34 -9.45
CA ILE A 134 -8.86 29.96 -9.90
C ILE A 134 -8.19 29.93 -11.28
N LEU A 135 -8.69 30.72 -12.23
CA LEU A 135 -8.18 30.78 -13.59
C LEU A 135 -6.73 31.30 -13.64
N LYS A 136 -6.41 32.31 -12.82
CA LYS A 136 -5.05 32.86 -12.71
C LYS A 136 -4.06 31.80 -12.21
N TYR A 137 -4.43 31.07 -11.15
CA TYR A 137 -3.60 29.97 -10.66
C TYR A 137 -3.28 28.94 -11.76
N LEU A 138 -4.28 28.58 -12.58
CA LEU A 138 -4.11 27.60 -13.65
C LEU A 138 -3.27 28.13 -14.82
N ASN A 139 -3.41 29.40 -15.17
CA ASN A 139 -2.62 30.05 -16.21
C ASN A 139 -1.16 30.31 -15.77
N ASP A 140 -0.91 30.49 -14.47
CA ASP A 140 0.44 30.63 -13.91
C ASP A 140 1.25 29.33 -13.94
N ILE A 141 0.64 28.20 -14.30
CA ILE A 141 1.34 26.92 -14.44
C ILE A 141 2.18 26.97 -15.71
N LYS A 142 3.51 26.93 -15.52
CA LYS A 142 4.46 26.94 -16.64
C LYS A 142 4.24 25.75 -17.58
N PRO A 143 4.54 25.88 -18.89
CA PRO A 143 4.59 24.74 -19.79
C PRO A 143 5.59 23.67 -19.33
N GLY A 144 5.33 22.42 -19.69
CA GLY A 144 6.19 21.27 -19.36
C GLY A 144 5.96 20.68 -17.96
N ARG A 145 5.13 21.30 -17.12
CA ARG A 145 4.79 20.77 -15.79
C ARG A 145 3.74 19.67 -15.86
N ILE A 146 3.87 18.69 -14.98
CA ILE A 146 2.86 17.67 -14.78
C ILE A 146 1.84 18.21 -13.80
N VAL A 147 0.56 18.06 -14.14
CA VAL A 147 -0.54 18.52 -13.30
C VAL A 147 -1.38 17.31 -12.93
N MET A 148 -1.43 16.99 -11.64
CA MET A 148 -2.28 15.96 -11.07
C MET A 148 -3.46 16.61 -10.38
N VAL A 149 -4.67 16.16 -10.67
CA VAL A 149 -5.91 16.75 -10.16
C VAL A 149 -6.84 15.67 -9.63
N ALA A 150 -7.31 15.85 -8.40
CA ALA A 150 -8.32 15.00 -7.78
C ALA A 150 -9.49 15.85 -7.26
N SER A 151 -10.69 15.46 -7.62
CA SER A 151 -11.93 16.07 -7.14
C SER A 151 -12.23 15.72 -5.67
N PHE A 152 -12.92 16.63 -4.98
CA PHE A 152 -13.50 16.39 -3.65
C PHE A 152 -14.82 17.15 -3.49
N ASP A 153 -15.86 16.47 -3.02
CA ASP A 153 -17.23 16.98 -2.81
C ASP A 153 -17.92 17.49 -4.08
N ASP A 154 -17.70 18.74 -4.48
CA ASP A 154 -18.25 19.33 -5.70
C ASP A 154 -17.25 20.34 -6.29
N MET A 155 -17.00 20.20 -7.59
CA MET A 155 -16.06 21.03 -8.34
C MET A 155 -16.73 21.94 -9.37
N THR A 156 -18.06 21.89 -9.52
CA THR A 156 -18.75 22.53 -10.65
C THR A 156 -19.18 23.98 -10.42
N LYS A 157 -19.35 24.42 -9.17
CA LYS A 157 -19.94 25.73 -8.83
C LYS A 157 -19.23 26.94 -9.46
N LYS A 158 -17.91 26.93 -9.58
CA LYS A 158 -17.09 27.97 -10.24
C LYS A 158 -16.31 27.45 -11.45
N LEU A 159 -16.73 26.32 -12.03
CA LEU A 159 -16.06 25.71 -13.18
C LEU A 159 -16.57 26.33 -14.48
N THR A 160 -15.96 27.44 -14.89
CA THR A 160 -16.27 28.15 -16.14
C THR A 160 -15.72 27.43 -17.37
N ASP A 161 -16.26 27.74 -18.55
CA ASP A 161 -15.77 27.17 -19.80
C ASP A 161 -14.31 27.52 -20.07
N GLU A 162 -13.85 28.72 -19.67
CA GLU A 162 -12.44 29.10 -19.74
C GLU A 162 -11.55 28.15 -18.93
N ILE A 163 -11.96 27.79 -17.70
CA ILE A 163 -11.22 26.84 -16.86
C ILE A 163 -11.21 25.45 -17.51
N ARG A 164 -12.34 25.01 -18.09
CA ARG A 164 -12.42 23.74 -18.80
C ARG A 164 -11.46 23.72 -19.99
N GLU A 165 -11.38 24.80 -20.76
CA GLU A 165 -10.44 24.93 -21.88
C GLU A 165 -8.97 24.89 -21.41
N VAL A 166 -8.65 25.41 -20.22
CA VAL A 166 -7.30 25.23 -19.65
C VAL A 166 -6.97 23.75 -19.45
N PHE A 167 -7.88 22.97 -18.88
CA PHE A 167 -7.67 21.52 -18.69
C PHE A 167 -7.64 20.75 -20.01
N VAL A 168 -8.41 21.17 -21.01
CA VAL A 168 -8.34 20.60 -22.37
C VAL A 168 -6.95 20.83 -22.97
N ARG A 169 -6.38 22.04 -22.84
CA ARG A 169 -5.00 22.33 -23.26
C ARG A 169 -3.94 21.52 -22.49
N MET A 170 -4.26 21.07 -21.27
CA MET A 170 -3.42 20.16 -20.48
C MET A 170 -3.60 18.68 -20.85
N GLY A 171 -4.54 18.36 -21.74
CA GLY A 171 -4.78 17.02 -22.28
C GLY A 171 -6.05 16.33 -21.76
N SER A 172 -6.93 17.01 -21.02
CA SER A 172 -8.19 16.42 -20.56
C SER A 172 -9.19 16.26 -21.69
N THR A 173 -9.84 15.09 -21.71
CA THR A 173 -10.93 14.74 -22.63
C THR A 173 -12.28 14.77 -21.93
N LEU A 174 -12.33 14.41 -20.64
CA LEU A 174 -13.56 14.28 -19.87
C LEU A 174 -13.95 15.57 -19.13
N ILE A 175 -13.07 16.58 -19.00
CA ILE A 175 -13.41 17.79 -18.24
C ILE A 175 -14.65 18.49 -18.79
N LYS A 176 -14.96 18.38 -20.09
CA LYS A 176 -16.19 18.96 -20.66
C LYS A 176 -17.46 18.22 -20.23
N SER A 177 -17.37 16.91 -19.94
CA SER A 177 -18.49 16.09 -19.48
C SER A 177 -18.63 16.02 -17.96
N VAL A 178 -17.72 16.63 -17.18
CA VAL A 178 -17.79 16.62 -15.71
C VAL A 178 -18.97 17.45 -15.21
N ARG A 179 -19.85 16.78 -14.45
CA ARG A 179 -21.07 17.32 -13.82
C ARG A 179 -20.91 17.45 -12.29
N SER A 180 -21.94 17.99 -11.66
CA SER A 180 -21.95 18.25 -10.21
C SER A 180 -21.79 16.95 -9.42
N ARG A 181 -20.85 16.97 -8.47
CA ARG A 181 -20.45 15.84 -7.60
C ARG A 181 -19.93 14.60 -8.32
N ASP A 182 -19.60 14.70 -9.62
CA ASP A 182 -18.87 13.63 -10.28
C ASP A 182 -17.49 13.50 -9.63
N ASN A 183 -17.04 12.26 -9.43
CA ASN A 183 -15.68 12.00 -9.04
C ASN A 183 -14.82 11.94 -10.30
N TRP A 184 -13.86 12.85 -10.39
CA TRP A 184 -12.92 12.96 -11.48
C TRP A 184 -11.48 13.00 -10.96
N VAL A 185 -10.60 12.29 -11.66
CA VAL A 185 -9.15 12.35 -11.49
C VAL A 185 -8.48 12.49 -12.84
N PHE A 186 -7.43 13.29 -12.88
CA PHE A 186 -6.73 13.63 -14.11
C PHE A 186 -5.25 13.83 -13.84
N VAL A 187 -4.41 13.33 -14.73
CA VAL A 187 -2.99 13.64 -14.77
C VAL A 187 -2.68 14.09 -16.18
N GLY A 188 -2.18 15.31 -16.35
CA GLY A 188 -1.84 15.86 -17.66
C GLY A 188 -0.54 16.64 -17.65
N ARG A 189 -0.20 17.24 -18.80
CA ARG A 189 1.00 18.04 -18.96
C ARG A 189 0.65 19.41 -19.51
N ALA A 190 1.09 20.45 -18.81
CA ALA A 190 0.81 21.83 -19.19
C ALA A 190 1.52 22.20 -20.50
N GLY A 191 0.77 22.75 -21.46
CA GLY A 191 1.32 23.35 -22.67
C GLY A 191 1.76 22.38 -23.77
N THR A 192 1.52 21.06 -23.64
CA THR A 192 1.87 20.09 -24.70
C THR A 192 0.76 19.85 -25.71
N GLY A 193 -0.52 20.15 -25.39
CA GLY A 193 -1.67 19.90 -26.28
C GLY A 193 -1.96 18.42 -26.58
N ASN A 194 -1.06 17.51 -26.20
CA ASN A 194 -1.26 16.07 -26.29
C ASN A 194 -2.38 15.61 -25.35
N ARG A 195 -3.23 14.71 -25.84
CA ARG A 195 -4.26 14.07 -25.02
C ARG A 195 -3.59 13.26 -23.91
N SER A 196 -4.14 13.33 -22.71
CA SER A 196 -3.70 12.48 -21.61
C SER A 196 -4.47 11.17 -21.61
N SER A 197 -3.74 10.07 -21.46
CA SER A 197 -4.31 8.74 -21.23
C SER A 197 -4.66 8.48 -19.76
N PHE A 198 -4.32 9.41 -18.86
CA PHE A 198 -4.44 9.25 -17.41
C PHE A 198 -5.61 10.06 -16.85
N GLU A 199 -6.81 9.67 -17.21
CA GLU A 199 -8.04 10.36 -16.82
C GLU A 199 -9.15 9.34 -16.55
N LYS A 200 -9.95 9.57 -15.50
CA LYS A 200 -11.10 8.73 -15.17
C LYS A 200 -12.19 9.52 -14.45
N GLN A 201 -13.43 9.22 -14.77
CA GLN A 201 -14.62 9.85 -14.22
C GLN A 201 -15.56 8.76 -13.69
N ALA A 202 -16.15 9.00 -12.52
CA ALA A 202 -17.33 8.30 -12.04
C ALA A 202 -18.46 9.32 -11.98
N VAL A 203 -19.49 9.02 -12.75
CA VAL A 203 -20.64 9.90 -12.96
C VAL A 203 -21.56 9.80 -11.75
N ASN A 204 -21.98 10.95 -11.22
CA ASN A 204 -23.01 11.05 -10.20
C ASN A 204 -24.37 10.71 -10.82
N ASP A 205 -24.97 9.62 -10.34
CA ASP A 205 -26.30 9.15 -10.70
C ASP A 205 -26.99 8.60 -9.45
N GLU A 206 -28.09 9.22 -9.05
CA GLU A 206 -28.82 8.89 -7.82
C GLU A 206 -29.16 7.40 -7.68
N LYS A 207 -29.38 6.70 -8.81
CA LYS A 207 -29.72 5.27 -8.81
C LYS A 207 -28.51 4.35 -8.70
N ALA A 208 -27.35 4.79 -9.21
CA ALA A 208 -26.12 3.98 -9.28
C ALA A 208 -25.06 4.39 -8.24
N ASN A 209 -25.32 5.48 -7.51
CA ASN A 209 -24.40 6.03 -6.54
C ASN A 209 -24.10 5.05 -5.39
N MET A 210 -22.81 4.92 -5.06
CA MET A 210 -22.36 4.12 -3.92
C MET A 210 -22.63 4.80 -2.58
N TYR A 211 -22.69 6.14 -2.57
CA TYR A 211 -22.96 6.96 -1.39
C TYR A 211 -24.21 7.82 -1.62
N GLU A 212 -24.80 8.34 -0.54
CA GLU A 212 -26.03 9.15 -0.62
C GLU A 212 -25.79 10.46 -1.40
N GLY A 213 -26.03 10.45 -2.71
CA GLY A 213 -25.83 11.60 -3.60
C GLY A 213 -24.38 11.82 -4.06
N TRP A 214 -23.50 10.82 -3.92
CA TRP A 214 -22.14 10.82 -4.50
C TRP A 214 -21.76 9.45 -5.09
N PRO A 215 -21.01 9.43 -6.21
CA PRO A 215 -20.53 8.20 -6.83
C PRO A 215 -19.36 7.58 -6.08
N MET A 216 -18.98 6.36 -6.47
CA MET A 216 -17.79 5.68 -5.95
C MET A 216 -16.51 6.49 -6.21
N THR A 217 -15.50 6.33 -5.35
CA THR A 217 -14.18 6.94 -5.56
C THR A 217 -13.51 6.43 -6.82
N VAL A 218 -12.78 7.30 -7.49
CA VAL A 218 -11.98 6.96 -8.67
C VAL A 218 -10.51 6.99 -8.31
N GLU A 219 -9.78 5.95 -8.70
CA GLU A 219 -8.33 5.88 -8.54
C GLU A 219 -7.65 5.41 -9.83
N ILE A 220 -6.43 5.92 -10.05
CA ILE A 220 -5.56 5.51 -11.15
C ILE A 220 -4.15 5.28 -10.57
N PRO A 221 -3.65 4.03 -10.56
CA PRO A 221 -2.24 3.73 -10.40
C PRO A 221 -1.53 3.98 -11.74
N ILE A 222 -0.48 4.78 -11.74
CA ILE A 222 0.14 5.29 -12.98
C ILE A 222 1.66 5.11 -12.94
N TRP A 223 2.22 4.65 -14.06
CA TRP A 223 3.67 4.63 -14.31
C TRP A 223 3.92 5.52 -15.51
N ILE A 224 4.73 6.56 -15.35
CA ILE A 224 5.04 7.47 -16.45
C ILE A 224 6.53 7.42 -16.72
N HIS A 225 6.89 7.22 -17.99
CA HIS A 225 8.27 7.24 -18.41
C HIS A 225 8.87 8.64 -18.21
N THR A 226 10.12 8.70 -17.76
CA THR A 226 10.80 9.97 -17.45
C THR A 226 10.94 10.86 -18.69
N GLU A 227 11.06 10.29 -19.89
CA GLU A 227 11.15 11.08 -21.14
C GLU A 227 9.81 11.70 -21.53
N ASP A 228 8.67 11.03 -21.26
CA ASP A 228 7.33 11.61 -21.43
C ASP A 228 7.11 12.82 -20.51
N MET A 229 7.91 12.91 -19.45
CA MET A 229 7.96 14.02 -18.50
C MET A 229 8.99 15.11 -18.87
N GLY A 230 9.74 14.95 -19.98
CA GLY A 230 10.80 15.88 -20.37
C GLY A 230 12.12 15.69 -19.61
N VAL A 231 12.29 14.62 -18.81
CA VAL A 231 13.57 14.30 -18.17
C VAL A 231 14.55 13.85 -19.26
N THR A 232 15.37 14.77 -19.75
CA THR A 232 16.51 14.42 -20.58
C THR A 232 17.65 13.99 -19.65
N HIS A 233 17.83 12.69 -19.46
CA HIS A 233 19.14 12.22 -19.00
C HIS A 233 20.13 12.50 -20.13
N GLY A 234 21.19 13.25 -19.83
CA GLY A 234 22.24 13.63 -20.78
C GLY A 234 22.95 12.44 -21.41
N LYS A 235 22.30 11.83 -22.40
CA LYS A 235 22.87 10.82 -23.29
C LYS A 235 23.06 11.51 -24.63
N LYS A 236 24.32 11.83 -24.94
CA LYS A 236 24.76 12.18 -26.29
C LYS A 236 24.13 11.17 -27.24
N ARG A 237 23.19 11.61 -28.07
CA ARG A 237 22.69 10.82 -29.18
C ARG A 237 23.76 10.89 -30.26
N ASP A 238 24.44 9.77 -30.50
CA ASP A 238 25.16 9.60 -31.74
C ASP A 238 24.13 9.63 -32.87
N LEU A 239 24.28 10.62 -33.73
CA LEU A 239 23.45 10.87 -34.89
C LEU A 239 23.68 9.72 -35.88
N GLN A 240 22.74 8.79 -36.01
CA GLN A 240 22.60 7.99 -37.23
C GLN A 240 21.40 8.51 -38.01
N TYR A 241 21.74 9.45 -38.88
CA TYR A 241 21.00 9.89 -40.03
C TYR A 241 20.92 8.75 -41.06
N PHE A 242 19.71 8.39 -41.52
CA PHE A 242 19.48 7.96 -42.91
C PHE A 242 18.07 8.38 -43.37
N PRO A 243 17.91 8.74 -44.66
CA PRO A 243 16.93 9.71 -45.14
C PRO A 243 15.61 9.10 -45.62
N GLY A 244 14.59 9.96 -45.75
CA GLY A 244 13.24 9.61 -46.23
C GLY A 244 13.09 9.44 -47.75
N ARG A 245 11.95 8.83 -48.12
CA ARG A 245 11.29 8.79 -49.45
C ARG A 245 9.98 8.00 -49.24
N SER A 246 8.80 8.26 -49.78
CA SER A 246 8.17 9.32 -50.58
C SER A 246 6.67 8.99 -50.60
N GLU A 247 5.82 10.00 -50.73
CA GLU A 247 4.40 9.88 -51.04
C GLU A 247 4.17 9.24 -52.41
N THR A 248 3.14 8.40 -52.54
CA THR A 248 2.35 8.27 -53.77
C THR A 248 0.87 8.06 -53.45
N HIS A 249 0.06 9.01 -53.92
CA HIS A 249 -1.38 8.91 -54.10
C HIS A 249 -1.71 7.96 -55.27
N LEU A 250 -2.78 7.18 -55.15
CA LEU A 250 -3.58 6.69 -56.28
C LEU A 250 -5.04 6.47 -55.81
N ASN A 251 -5.96 7.14 -56.50
CA ASN A 251 -7.41 7.06 -56.32
C ASN A 251 -8.00 5.85 -57.06
N GLY A 252 -9.18 5.36 -56.63
CA GLY A 252 -9.96 4.38 -57.38
C GLY A 252 -11.26 3.92 -56.71
N SER A 253 -12.31 4.74 -56.87
CA SER A 253 -13.76 4.56 -56.82
C SER A 253 -14.48 3.19 -56.63
N ILE A 254 -15.58 3.29 -55.84
CA ILE A 254 -16.97 2.80 -56.03
C ILE A 254 -17.29 1.29 -55.87
N MET A 255 -18.19 0.98 -54.92
CA MET A 255 -19.43 0.19 -55.12
C MET A 255 -20.32 0.25 -53.86
N GLN A 256 -21.56 0.70 -54.03
CA GLN A 256 -22.69 0.52 -53.12
C GLN A 256 -23.42 -0.77 -53.50
N THR A 257 -23.90 -1.54 -52.52
CA THR A 257 -25.20 -2.26 -52.59
C THR A 257 -25.69 -2.70 -51.21
N HIS A 258 -27.00 -2.87 -51.15
CA HIS A 258 -27.90 -3.02 -50.01
C HIS A 258 -27.92 -4.41 -49.33
N GLN A 259 -28.41 -4.39 -48.07
CA GLN A 259 -29.33 -5.33 -47.37
C GLN A 259 -29.20 -6.85 -47.60
N ASN A 260 -29.05 -7.61 -46.50
CA ASN A 260 -30.09 -8.56 -46.08
C ASN A 260 -29.91 -9.05 -44.63
N GLU A 261 -31.07 -9.25 -43.99
CA GLU A 261 -31.33 -9.89 -42.70
C GLU A 261 -30.96 -11.39 -42.74
N GLN A 262 -30.53 -11.97 -41.62
CA GLN A 262 -30.92 -13.33 -41.24
C GLN A 262 -30.72 -13.56 -39.73
N GLU A 263 -31.83 -13.97 -39.14
CA GLU A 263 -32.14 -14.39 -37.78
C GLU A 263 -31.73 -15.86 -37.55
N ASP A 264 -31.29 -16.23 -36.34
CA ASP A 264 -31.42 -17.59 -35.75
C ASP A 264 -30.92 -17.54 -34.29
N ARG A 265 -31.79 -17.52 -33.27
CA ARG A 265 -32.68 -18.55 -32.70
C ARG A 265 -31.95 -19.59 -31.84
N PHE A 266 -32.26 -19.53 -30.54
CA PHE A 266 -31.96 -20.51 -29.48
C PHE A 266 -32.35 -21.95 -29.85
N PRO A 267 -31.80 -22.93 -29.12
CA PRO A 267 -32.71 -23.84 -28.43
C PRO A 267 -32.33 -24.12 -26.96
N GLU A 268 -33.37 -24.43 -26.20
CA GLU A 268 -33.38 -24.75 -24.78
C GLU A 268 -33.77 -26.25 -24.58
N LEU A 269 -33.45 -26.80 -23.40
CA LEU A 269 -33.95 -27.99 -22.69
C LEU A 269 -32.99 -29.18 -22.43
N GLN A 270 -32.64 -29.28 -21.13
CA GLN A 270 -32.69 -30.44 -20.22
C GLN A 270 -31.71 -31.62 -20.48
N ALA A 271 -30.98 -32.17 -19.50
CA ALA A 271 -31.45 -32.78 -18.26
C ALA A 271 -30.28 -33.14 -17.30
N VAL A 272 -30.62 -33.19 -16.00
CA VAL A 272 -29.87 -33.65 -14.78
C VAL A 272 -30.08 -35.21 -14.69
N PRO A 273 -29.42 -36.09 -13.87
CA PRO A 273 -28.96 -35.92 -12.47
C PRO A 273 -27.70 -36.71 -12.00
N SER A 274 -27.12 -36.44 -10.82
CA SER A 274 -27.34 -37.16 -9.53
C SER A 274 -26.31 -36.61 -8.51
N GLN A 275 -26.59 -36.31 -7.24
CA GLN A 275 -26.74 -37.17 -6.04
C GLN A 275 -26.93 -36.20 -4.85
N GLN A 276 -27.52 -36.45 -3.68
CA GLN A 276 -28.26 -37.53 -3.03
C GLN A 276 -28.75 -36.92 -1.70
N GLN A 277 -30.02 -37.08 -1.34
CA GLN A 277 -30.46 -37.17 0.06
C GLN A 277 -31.86 -37.81 0.07
N SER A 278 -31.90 -39.05 0.55
CA SER A 278 -33.06 -39.87 0.91
C SER A 278 -33.14 -39.87 2.46
N GLU A 279 -34.23 -40.07 3.20
CA GLU A 279 -35.52 -40.81 3.14
C GLU A 279 -36.49 -40.13 4.15
N ASP A 280 -37.78 -39.86 3.85
CA ASP A 280 -39.01 -40.66 4.10
C ASP A 280 -39.68 -40.32 5.49
N CYS A 281 -41.01 -40.23 5.75
CA CYS A 281 -42.24 -40.75 5.14
C CYS A 281 -43.47 -39.79 5.32
N GLN A 282 -44.43 -39.86 4.35
CA GLN A 282 -45.92 -39.89 4.44
C GLN A 282 -46.72 -38.87 5.31
N GLU A 283 -47.92 -38.38 4.97
CA GLU A 283 -48.79 -38.28 3.79
C GLU A 283 -49.95 -37.31 4.17
N GLN A 284 -50.62 -36.74 3.16
CA GLN A 284 -51.96 -36.14 3.17
C GLN A 284 -52.24 -34.74 3.76
N SER A 285 -52.53 -33.85 2.79
CA SER A 285 -53.73 -33.00 2.72
C SER A 285 -53.60 -31.51 3.06
N SER A 286 -54.25 -30.75 2.18
CA SER A 286 -54.56 -29.31 2.20
C SER A 286 -53.48 -28.35 1.68
N ASN A 287 -53.75 -27.89 0.47
CA ASN A 287 -53.20 -26.71 -0.17
C ASN A 287 -53.45 -25.45 0.68
N LEU A 288 -52.61 -25.20 1.66
CA LEU A 288 -52.39 -23.84 2.17
C LEU A 288 -50.91 -23.51 2.05
N ILE A 289 -50.59 -22.56 1.17
CA ILE A 289 -49.30 -21.89 1.15
C ILE A 289 -49.14 -21.24 2.53
N ARG A 290 -48.41 -21.89 3.44
CA ARG A 290 -47.98 -21.24 4.67
C ARG A 290 -46.95 -20.20 4.25
N PRO A 291 -47.18 -18.90 4.50
CA PRO A 291 -46.17 -17.89 4.22
C PRO A 291 -44.96 -18.19 5.09
N GLN A 292 -43.86 -18.63 4.46
CA GLN A 292 -42.58 -18.66 5.13
C GLN A 292 -42.20 -17.21 5.41
N LYS A 293 -41.90 -16.89 6.68
CA LYS A 293 -41.35 -15.58 7.04
C LYS A 293 -40.12 -15.35 6.16
N PRO A 294 -40.07 -14.27 5.37
CA PRO A 294 -38.88 -13.99 4.57
C PRO A 294 -37.67 -13.97 5.50
N LEU A 295 -36.63 -14.71 5.12
CA LEU A 295 -35.37 -14.76 5.86
C LEU A 295 -34.90 -13.33 6.08
N ASN A 296 -34.81 -12.94 7.36
CA ASN A 296 -34.45 -11.59 7.72
C ASN A 296 -33.06 -11.29 7.11
N PRO A 297 -32.92 -10.26 6.24
CA PRO A 297 -31.64 -9.92 5.63
C PRO A 297 -30.57 -9.53 6.66
N LEU A 298 -30.95 -9.25 7.91
CA LEU A 298 -30.03 -9.08 9.05
C LEU A 298 -29.33 -10.38 9.48
N THR A 299 -29.90 -11.55 9.17
CA THR A 299 -29.35 -12.87 9.51
C THR A 299 -28.76 -13.62 8.32
N ALA A 300 -29.12 -13.25 7.08
CA ALA A 300 -28.69 -13.93 5.86
C ALA A 300 -27.27 -13.55 5.39
N SER A 301 -26.83 -12.32 5.66
CA SER A 301 -25.51 -11.82 5.20
C SER A 301 -24.57 -11.55 6.37
N LYS A 302 -23.41 -12.21 6.36
CA LYS A 302 -22.33 -11.99 7.34
C LYS A 302 -21.83 -10.54 7.29
N SER A 303 -21.73 -9.98 6.09
CA SER A 303 -21.35 -8.58 5.85
C SER A 303 -22.36 -7.61 6.47
N HIS A 304 -23.65 -7.85 6.26
CA HIS A 304 -24.71 -6.99 6.81
C HIS A 304 -24.79 -7.07 8.35
N ARG A 305 -24.54 -8.26 8.92
CA ARG A 305 -24.45 -8.44 10.38
C ARG A 305 -23.25 -7.69 10.98
N GLU A 306 -22.12 -7.66 10.27
CA GLU A 306 -20.93 -6.91 10.68
C GLU A 306 -21.16 -5.40 10.58
N LEU A 307 -21.74 -4.92 9.47
CA LEU A 307 -22.13 -3.51 9.31
C LEU A 307 -23.10 -3.05 10.39
N HIS A 308 -24.14 -3.84 10.68
CA HIS A 308 -25.12 -3.49 11.71
C HIS A 308 -24.50 -3.52 13.13
N LYS A 309 -23.52 -4.40 13.38
CA LYS A 309 -22.73 -4.36 14.62
C LYS A 309 -21.90 -3.07 14.68
N GLU A 310 -21.21 -2.69 13.61
CA GLU A 310 -20.42 -1.46 13.56
C GLU A 310 -21.28 -0.22 13.75
N LEU A 311 -22.44 -0.13 13.09
CA LEU A 311 -23.40 0.97 13.25
C LEU A 311 -23.94 1.07 14.68
N ARG A 312 -24.25 -0.06 15.33
CA ARG A 312 -24.64 -0.05 16.74
C ARG A 312 -23.51 0.40 17.66
N MET A 313 -22.27 0.03 17.36
CA MET A 313 -21.09 0.45 18.14
C MET A 313 -20.81 1.95 17.98
N THR A 314 -20.94 2.50 16.77
CA THR A 314 -20.74 3.93 16.51
C THR A 314 -21.87 4.78 17.08
N HIS A 315 -23.12 4.35 16.92
CA HIS A 315 -24.28 5.03 17.50
C HIS A 315 -24.24 5.00 19.03
N LYS A 316 -23.89 3.86 19.64
CA LYS A 316 -23.73 3.76 21.10
C LYS A 316 -22.56 4.59 21.60
N SER A 317 -21.45 4.70 20.87
CA SER A 317 -20.33 5.59 21.23
C SER A 317 -20.71 7.07 21.14
N ARG A 318 -21.45 7.48 20.09
CA ARG A 318 -21.87 8.87 19.89
C ARG A 318 -22.88 9.32 20.94
N VAL A 319 -23.95 8.55 21.16
CA VAL A 319 -24.98 8.85 22.19
C VAL A 319 -24.40 8.85 23.60
N SER A 320 -23.28 8.16 23.80
CA SER A 320 -22.63 8.04 25.10
C SER A 320 -21.61 9.14 25.38
N GLN A 321 -21.20 9.94 24.40
CA GLN A 321 -20.20 11.00 24.58
C GLN A 321 -20.79 12.32 25.08
N GLU A 322 -22.09 12.56 24.91
CA GLU A 322 -22.74 13.85 25.20
C GLU A 322 -23.12 14.10 26.68
N GLY A 323 -22.60 13.32 27.63
CA GLY A 323 -22.89 13.57 29.06
C GLY A 323 -22.00 12.87 30.08
N ARG A 324 -20.81 12.38 29.69
CA ARG A 324 -19.94 11.62 30.60
C ARG A 324 -18.79 12.44 31.13
N THR A 325 -18.55 12.34 32.43
CA THR A 325 -17.39 12.94 33.10
C THR A 325 -16.09 12.27 32.61
N GLU A 326 -14.98 13.01 32.63
CA GLU A 326 -13.67 12.54 32.14
C GLU A 326 -13.22 11.21 32.78
N LEU A 327 -13.55 11.00 34.06
CA LEU A 327 -13.26 9.75 34.77
C LEU A 327 -14.00 8.55 34.15
N GLN A 328 -15.27 8.72 33.79
CA GLN A 328 -16.07 7.66 33.20
C GLN A 328 -15.54 7.30 31.80
N ARG A 329 -15.10 8.31 31.03
CA ARG A 329 -14.45 8.12 29.73
C ARG A 329 -13.12 7.36 29.88
N ALA A 330 -12.31 7.68 30.89
CA ALA A 330 -11.05 7.01 31.17
C ALA A 330 -11.24 5.54 31.57
N LEU A 331 -12.23 5.24 32.42
CA LEU A 331 -12.55 3.88 32.84
C LEU A 331 -13.04 3.01 31.67
N GLU A 332 -13.83 3.57 30.76
CA GLU A 332 -14.30 2.85 29.59
C GLU A 332 -13.23 2.62 28.54
N LYS A 333 -12.34 3.60 28.35
CA LYS A 333 -11.15 3.44 27.53
C LYS A 333 -10.29 2.29 28.06
N ARG A 334 -10.02 2.25 29.37
CA ARG A 334 -9.26 1.17 30.01
C ARG A 334 -9.94 -0.20 29.87
N LYS A 335 -11.26 -0.28 30.05
CA LYS A 335 -12.03 -1.52 29.84
C LYS A 335 -12.04 -1.97 28.37
N TRP A 336 -12.04 -1.02 27.43
CA TRP A 336 -11.95 -1.34 26.00
C TRP A 336 -10.55 -1.85 25.64
N GLU A 337 -9.50 -1.19 26.09
CA GLU A 337 -8.10 -1.62 25.89
C GLU A 337 -7.86 -3.03 26.44
N GLN A 338 -8.39 -3.34 27.63
CA GLN A 338 -8.34 -4.69 28.21
C GLN A 338 -9.04 -5.73 27.34
N ARG A 339 -10.22 -5.42 26.79
CA ARG A 339 -10.97 -6.34 25.91
C ARG A 339 -10.25 -6.55 24.57
N VAL A 340 -9.69 -5.50 23.99
CA VAL A 340 -8.92 -5.59 22.74
C VAL A 340 -7.67 -6.44 22.95
N LYS A 341 -6.95 -6.22 24.06
CA LYS A 341 -5.79 -7.04 24.42
C LYS A 341 -6.16 -8.51 24.59
N ALA A 342 -7.24 -8.81 25.34
CA ALA A 342 -7.71 -10.17 25.54
C ALA A 342 -8.17 -10.85 24.23
N SER A 343 -8.85 -10.12 23.33
CA SER A 343 -9.25 -10.65 22.02
C SER A 343 -8.03 -10.98 21.16
N ARG A 344 -7.03 -10.09 21.15
CA ARG A 344 -5.78 -10.31 20.41
C ARG A 344 -5.01 -11.52 20.93
N GLU A 345 -4.90 -11.66 22.25
CA GLU A 345 -4.28 -12.83 22.89
C GLU A 345 -5.05 -14.12 22.57
N GLN A 346 -6.39 -14.06 22.53
CA GLN A 346 -7.22 -15.21 22.15
C GLN A 346 -7.03 -15.60 20.68
N ASP A 347 -6.91 -14.64 19.77
CA ASP A 347 -6.67 -14.89 18.35
C ASP A 347 -5.25 -15.40 18.09
N GLU A 348 -4.25 -14.89 18.83
CA GLU A 348 -2.89 -15.41 18.83
C GLU A 348 -2.83 -16.84 19.38
N ALA A 349 -3.55 -17.15 20.47
CA ALA A 349 -3.66 -18.50 21.00
C ALA A 349 -4.37 -19.46 20.03
N LYS A 350 -5.42 -19.02 19.34
CA LYS A 350 -6.09 -19.82 18.28
C LYS A 350 -5.18 -20.05 17.08
N LYS A 351 -4.40 -19.04 16.67
CA LYS A 351 -3.40 -19.16 15.60
C LYS A 351 -2.29 -20.15 15.97
N ASN A 352 -1.85 -20.12 17.23
CA ASN A 352 -0.88 -21.07 17.79
C ASN A 352 -1.47 -22.48 18.00
N ARG A 353 -2.80 -22.63 18.02
CA ARG A 353 -3.49 -23.93 18.09
C ARG A 353 -3.89 -24.49 16.72
N SER A 354 -3.71 -23.71 15.65
CA SER A 354 -4.08 -24.12 14.29
C SER A 354 -3.42 -25.45 13.89
N PRO A 355 -4.13 -26.35 13.17
CA PRO A 355 -3.55 -27.59 12.64
C PRO A 355 -2.26 -27.36 11.85
N LEU A 356 -2.20 -26.24 11.13
CA LEU A 356 -1.00 -25.83 10.38
C LEU A 356 0.17 -25.48 11.31
N HIS A 357 -0.08 -24.82 12.44
CA HIS A 357 0.96 -24.47 13.41
C HIS A 357 1.55 -25.72 14.08
N GLN A 358 0.69 -26.69 14.43
CA GLN A 358 1.13 -27.98 14.96
C GLN A 358 2.00 -28.74 13.94
N GLU A 359 1.64 -28.69 12.65
CA GLU A 359 2.42 -29.34 11.60
C GLU A 359 3.77 -28.64 11.37
N LEU A 360 3.83 -27.31 11.48
CA LEU A 360 5.09 -26.56 11.44
C LEU A 360 6.02 -26.92 12.61
N LEU A 361 5.48 -27.04 13.83
CA LEU A 361 6.23 -27.51 15.01
C LEU A 361 6.81 -28.92 14.81
N LYS A 362 6.01 -29.85 14.28
CA LYS A 362 6.47 -31.21 13.96
C LYS A 362 7.56 -31.21 12.89
N ARG A 363 7.45 -30.37 11.86
CA ARG A 363 8.49 -30.22 10.82
C ARG A 363 9.79 -29.69 11.40
N HIS A 364 9.72 -28.69 12.27
CA HIS A 364 10.90 -28.15 12.94
C HIS A 364 11.60 -29.21 13.80
N GLN A 365 10.86 -29.95 14.64
CA GLN A 365 11.43 -31.06 15.43
C GLN A 365 12.04 -32.18 14.57
N ARG A 366 11.48 -32.44 13.38
CA ARG A 366 12.08 -33.40 12.43
C ARG A 366 13.39 -32.90 11.85
N LEU A 367 13.46 -31.61 11.51
CA LEU A 367 14.69 -30.99 11.02
C LEU A 367 15.77 -30.98 12.09
N ASP A 368 15.45 -30.63 13.33
CA ASP A 368 16.42 -30.64 14.44
C ASP A 368 16.96 -32.05 14.72
N LYS A 369 16.10 -33.08 14.63
CA LYS A 369 16.54 -34.49 14.73
C LYS A 369 17.46 -34.89 13.58
N LEU A 370 17.16 -34.43 12.36
CA LEU A 370 17.99 -34.66 11.19
C LEU A 370 19.33 -33.94 11.31
N GLU A 371 19.35 -32.70 11.78
CA GLU A 371 20.57 -31.92 12.02
C GLU A 371 21.42 -32.52 13.15
N SER A 372 20.81 -32.94 14.26
CA SER A 372 21.52 -33.65 15.33
C SER A 372 22.09 -34.99 14.82
N SER A 373 21.35 -35.73 13.99
CA SER A 373 21.84 -36.97 13.39
C SER A 373 22.96 -36.75 12.37
N LYS A 374 22.93 -35.64 11.62
CA LYS A 374 24.00 -35.24 10.69
C LYS A 374 25.25 -34.76 11.44
N GLY A 375 25.07 -34.02 12.54
CA GLY A 375 26.16 -33.59 13.42
C GLY A 375 26.91 -34.77 14.05
N GLN A 376 26.20 -35.84 14.40
CA GLN A 376 26.81 -37.08 14.89
C GLN A 376 27.53 -37.90 13.80
N GLN A 377 27.20 -37.72 12.51
CA GLN A 377 27.91 -38.37 11.40
C GLN A 377 29.09 -37.55 10.86
N GLN A 378 29.17 -36.25 11.12
CA GLN A 378 30.28 -35.38 10.70
C GLN A 378 31.44 -35.29 11.71
N GLY A 379 31.27 -35.80 12.92
CA GLY A 379 32.30 -35.77 13.98
C GLY A 379 33.24 -36.99 14.03
N GLU A 380 33.02 -38.02 13.21
CA GLU A 380 33.82 -39.24 13.24
C GLU A 380 34.60 -39.39 11.93
N PRO A 381 35.95 -39.28 11.95
CA PRO A 381 36.75 -39.31 10.74
C PRO A 381 36.64 -40.67 10.04
N GLU A 382 36.51 -40.62 8.71
CA GLU A 382 36.16 -41.74 7.81
C GLU A 382 36.97 -43.03 8.04
N PHE A 383 38.22 -42.91 8.51
CA PHE A 383 39.10 -44.05 8.76
C PHE A 383 38.63 -44.99 9.89
N LEU A 384 37.86 -44.51 10.88
CA LEU A 384 37.31 -45.36 11.95
C LEU A 384 36.21 -46.28 11.42
N ARG A 385 35.38 -45.78 10.50
CA ARG A 385 34.30 -46.54 9.84
C ARG A 385 34.84 -47.62 8.92
N VAL A 386 35.98 -47.37 8.24
CA VAL A 386 36.64 -48.35 7.38
C VAL A 386 37.31 -49.45 8.20
N LYS A 387 37.97 -49.10 9.32
CA LYS A 387 38.62 -50.08 10.22
C LYS A 387 37.61 -51.05 10.86
N GLU A 388 36.41 -50.56 11.19
CA GLU A 388 35.38 -51.41 11.78
C GLU A 388 34.73 -52.37 10.77
N ARG A 389 34.59 -51.94 9.50
CA ARG A 389 34.17 -52.82 8.39
C ARG A 389 35.20 -53.91 8.12
N LEU A 390 36.49 -53.57 8.11
CA LEU A 390 37.58 -54.53 7.93
C LEU A 390 37.71 -55.53 9.10
N ARG A 391 37.40 -55.10 10.34
CA ARG A 391 37.32 -56.03 11.48
C ARG A 391 36.14 -56.99 11.39
N ARG A 392 34.98 -56.55 10.88
CA ARG A 392 33.81 -57.43 10.70
C ARG A 392 34.00 -58.45 9.59
N THR A 393 34.70 -58.11 8.51
CA THR A 393 35.05 -59.08 7.46
C THR A 393 36.08 -60.10 7.96
N ALA A 394 37.08 -59.67 8.74
CA ALA A 394 38.08 -60.58 9.32
C ALA A 394 37.51 -61.59 10.33
N VAL A 395 36.44 -61.23 11.06
CA VAL A 395 35.76 -62.15 12.00
C VAL A 395 34.85 -63.14 11.28
N LEU A 396 34.32 -62.80 10.11
CA LEU A 396 33.55 -63.73 9.28
C LEU A 396 34.46 -64.72 8.55
N ASP A 397 35.64 -64.28 8.07
CA ASP A 397 36.65 -65.17 7.45
C ASP A 397 37.24 -66.18 8.46
N ALA A 398 37.46 -65.78 9.72
CA ALA A 398 38.00 -66.67 10.75
C ALA A 398 36.98 -67.70 11.29
N GLY A 399 35.70 -67.58 10.91
CA GLY A 399 34.62 -68.48 11.32
C GLY A 399 34.31 -69.61 10.34
N GLU A 400 34.70 -69.49 9.07
CA GLU A 400 34.44 -70.50 8.05
C GLU A 400 35.55 -71.57 7.95
N GLU A 401 36.78 -71.29 8.39
CA GLU A 401 37.91 -72.22 8.30
C GLU A 401 37.94 -73.34 9.38
N LYS A 402 36.91 -73.47 10.21
CA LYS A 402 36.82 -74.49 11.30
C LYS A 402 35.61 -75.43 11.21
N ARG A 403 34.93 -75.53 10.07
CA ARG A 403 33.76 -76.43 9.89
C ARG A 403 33.80 -77.40 8.71
N GLU A 404 34.92 -77.52 8.02
CA GLU A 404 35.15 -78.64 7.09
C GLU A 404 36.46 -79.35 7.43
N SER A 405 36.37 -80.32 8.34
CA SER A 405 37.34 -81.39 8.55
C SER A 405 36.60 -82.63 9.01
#